data_AF-A0A966R6S2-F1
#
_entry.id   AF-A0A966R6S2-F1
#
_cell.length_a   1.000
_cell.length_b   1.000
_cell.length_c   1.000
_cell.angle_alpha   90.00
_cell.angle_beta   90.00
_cell.angle_gamma   90.00
#
_symmetry.space_group_name_H-M   'P 1'
#
loop_
_entity.id
_entity.type
_entity.pdbx_description
1 polymer ?
#
loop_
_entity_poly.entity_id
_entity_poly.type
_entity_poly.pdbx_seq_one_letter_code
_entity_poly.pdbx_strand_id
1 'polypeptide(L)'
;MEYWWARDRTLTEWHSEIDEFEAAEPPPIGGDIILPGAASLHPAGYATSVRALLWDLQHQRWLARKFLRCIQQRIWSRRVQCDVDLIENTPVPDRDAVLLTDTRNRAIYRFHRRDIFNNLLSNITASDEFLPTPRTPTNPWTNQPLTLAQTIALCQRLTADYAARGACPPVLFAAFCASGYNTRRYESENPSLLSQHAIQSYFRDIHDDNRETFCETLFQMLADAGVNYSMTAIRRWSRQSPLTPAHREWLAMARDYTLWVNLHLQPRRSWHDESAIYCEVRQLYERTPMRESDTAGPRLRALRTPAMPGMPPVLMRAPAVMGEPVVIPFRPPAASALSLLFPALPMIDISGGNGAMSSDEAIALIHQALFRM
;
A
#
# COMPACT_ATOMS: atom_id res chain seq x y z
N MET A 1 -36.12 -12.35 24.98
CA MET A 1 -35.94 -10.93 25.33
C MET A 1 -34.48 -10.61 25.17
N GLU A 2 -34.11 -9.82 24.17
CA GLU A 2 -32.80 -9.17 24.17
C GLU A 2 -32.72 -8.33 25.45
N TYR A 3 -31.69 -8.56 26.26
CA TYR A 3 -31.49 -7.78 27.46
C TYR A 3 -31.32 -6.31 27.06
N TRP A 4 -32.25 -5.47 27.50
CA TRP A 4 -32.33 -4.06 27.12
C TRP A 4 -31.07 -3.24 27.42
N TRP A 5 -30.24 -3.71 28.36
CA TRP A 5 -28.92 -3.16 28.71
C TRP A 5 -27.78 -3.56 27.76
N ALA A 6 -28.02 -4.52 26.85
CA ALA A 6 -27.01 -5.00 25.91
C ALA A 6 -26.95 -4.19 24.61
N ARG A 7 -27.88 -3.25 24.39
CA ARG A 7 -27.85 -2.33 23.24
C ARG A 7 -27.00 -1.11 23.57
N ASP A 8 -26.13 -0.72 22.63
CA ASP A 8 -25.34 0.50 22.74
C ASP A 8 -26.25 1.70 22.50
N ARG A 9 -26.63 2.39 23.57
CA ARG A 9 -27.56 3.53 23.56
C ARG A 9 -26.85 4.85 23.81
N THR A 10 -27.38 5.91 23.22
CA THR A 10 -26.93 7.28 23.49
C THR A 10 -27.32 7.70 24.92
N LEU A 11 -26.63 8.70 25.48
CA LEU A 11 -26.92 9.19 26.84
C LEU A 11 -28.35 9.75 26.93
N THR A 12 -28.81 10.39 25.87
CA THR A 12 -30.18 10.92 25.71
C THR A 12 -31.22 9.81 25.71
N GLU A 13 -30.98 8.71 24.98
CA GLU A 13 -31.88 7.54 24.99
C GLU A 13 -32.00 6.93 26.39
N TRP A 14 -30.89 6.82 27.12
CA TRP A 14 -30.90 6.35 28.50
C TRP A 14 -31.73 7.24 29.43
N HIS A 15 -31.61 8.56 29.31
CA HIS A 15 -32.39 9.49 30.12
C HIS A 15 -33.88 9.45 29.78
N SER A 16 -34.23 9.49 28.48
CA SER A 16 -35.63 9.45 28.05
C SER A 16 -36.34 8.17 28.50
N GLU A 17 -35.67 7.02 28.42
CA GLU A 17 -36.25 5.76 28.93
C GLU A 17 -36.44 5.77 30.45
N ILE A 18 -35.45 6.27 31.21
CA ILE A 18 -35.59 6.39 32.68
C ILE A 18 -36.77 7.30 33.03
N ASP A 19 -36.91 8.43 32.34
CA ASP A 19 -38.02 9.36 32.54
C ASP A 19 -39.36 8.70 32.19
N GLU A 20 -39.42 7.87 31.14
CA GLU A 20 -40.60 7.06 30.80
C GLU A 20 -40.94 6.03 31.90
N PHE A 21 -39.95 5.36 32.48
CA PHE A 21 -40.18 4.43 33.61
C PHE A 21 -40.65 5.12 34.88
N GLU A 22 -40.25 6.37 35.11
CA GLU A 22 -40.70 7.15 36.26
C GLU A 22 -42.07 7.79 36.06
N ALA A 23 -42.36 8.23 34.83
CA ALA A 23 -43.66 8.77 34.45
C ALA A 23 -44.75 7.68 34.36
N ALA A 24 -44.36 6.42 34.15
CA ALA A 24 -45.23 5.28 34.31
C ALA A 24 -45.60 5.12 35.80
N GLU A 25 -46.56 5.91 36.28
CA GLU A 25 -47.10 5.78 37.64
C GLU A 25 -47.49 4.32 37.90
N PRO A 26 -47.13 3.74 39.05
CA PRO A 26 -47.67 2.45 39.44
C PRO A 26 -49.20 2.58 39.42
N PRO A 27 -49.93 1.64 38.79
CA PRO A 27 -51.39 1.74 38.72
C PRO A 27 -51.94 1.94 40.14
N PRO A 28 -52.88 2.89 40.33
CA PRO A 28 -53.34 3.27 41.66
C PRO A 28 -53.80 2.02 42.40
N ILE A 29 -53.21 1.76 43.57
CA ILE A 29 -53.49 0.60 44.43
C ILE A 29 -54.92 0.68 45.04
N GLY A 30 -55.71 1.71 44.70
CA GLY A 30 -57.05 1.92 45.21
C GLY A 30 -58.13 1.46 44.24
N GLY A 31 -58.62 0.23 44.41
CA GLY A 31 -59.92 -0.20 43.90
C GLY A 31 -59.97 -1.67 43.50
N ASP A 32 -60.27 -2.55 44.47
CA ASP A 32 -60.83 -3.92 44.52
C ASP A 32 -61.18 -4.75 43.25
N ILE A 33 -60.69 -4.42 42.05
CA ILE A 33 -60.84 -5.23 40.84
C ILE A 33 -59.47 -5.81 40.50
N ILE A 34 -59.16 -6.93 41.16
CA ILE A 34 -58.03 -7.79 40.79
C ILE A 34 -58.32 -8.34 39.39
N LEU A 35 -57.82 -7.67 38.35
CA LEU A 35 -57.65 -8.29 37.04
C LEU A 35 -56.43 -9.23 37.14
N PRO A 36 -56.62 -10.57 37.13
CA PRO A 36 -55.51 -11.52 37.22
C PRO A 36 -54.76 -11.51 35.89
N GLY A 37 -53.76 -10.64 35.76
CA GLY A 37 -52.93 -10.55 34.55
C GLY A 37 -52.17 -9.24 34.36
N ALA A 38 -52.55 -8.16 35.05
CA ALA A 38 -51.87 -6.86 34.96
C ALA A 38 -50.99 -6.59 36.20
N ALA A 39 -50.17 -7.57 36.59
CA ALA A 39 -49.08 -7.29 37.52
C ALA A 39 -48.18 -6.25 36.85
N SER A 40 -47.88 -5.14 37.52
CA SER A 40 -46.95 -4.14 37.02
C SER A 40 -45.68 -4.87 36.57
N LEU A 41 -45.36 -4.78 35.27
CA LEU A 41 -44.24 -5.52 34.65
C LEU A 41 -42.88 -5.17 35.28
N HIS A 42 -42.82 -4.15 36.13
CA HIS A 42 -41.65 -3.67 36.81
C HIS A 42 -41.79 -3.82 38.33
N PRO A 43 -40.88 -4.57 38.99
CA PRO A 43 -40.82 -4.66 40.45
C PRO A 43 -40.65 -3.29 41.09
N ALA A 44 -41.16 -3.11 42.31
CA ALA A 44 -40.89 -1.91 43.10
C ALA A 44 -39.37 -1.67 43.21
N GLY A 45 -38.91 -0.48 42.87
CA GLY A 45 -37.48 -0.14 42.82
C GLY A 45 -36.76 -0.48 41.52
N TYR A 46 -37.47 -0.91 40.47
CA TYR A 46 -36.88 -1.14 39.14
C TYR A 46 -36.16 0.11 38.62
N ALA A 47 -36.82 1.28 38.60
CA ALA A 47 -36.21 2.54 38.16
C ALA A 47 -34.93 2.89 38.92
N THR A 48 -34.89 2.62 40.23
CA THR A 48 -33.69 2.80 41.07
C THR A 48 -32.55 1.88 40.64
N SER A 49 -32.85 0.60 40.36
CA SER A 49 -31.89 -0.37 39.84
C SER A 49 -31.36 0.01 38.45
N VAL A 50 -32.23 0.54 37.58
CA VAL A 50 -31.84 1.06 36.26
C VAL A 50 -30.87 2.23 36.39
N ARG A 51 -31.17 3.19 37.27
CA ARG A 51 -30.29 4.33 37.53
C ARG A 51 -28.93 3.91 38.08
N ALA A 52 -28.91 2.94 38.98
CA ALA A 52 -27.66 2.40 39.52
C ALA A 52 -26.82 1.76 38.40
N LEU A 53 -27.43 0.95 37.54
CA LEU A 53 -26.75 0.35 36.39
C LEU A 53 -26.22 1.41 35.41
N LEU A 54 -27.01 2.43 35.10
CA LEU A 54 -26.57 3.54 34.25
C LEU A 54 -25.36 4.23 34.87
N TRP A 55 -25.39 4.52 36.17
CA TRP A 55 -24.28 5.16 36.87
C TRP A 55 -23.02 4.31 36.81
N ASP A 56 -23.11 3.00 37.05
CA ASP A 56 -22.00 2.07 36.97
C ASP A 56 -21.41 2.01 35.56
N LEU A 57 -22.24 1.92 34.52
CA LEU A 57 -21.80 1.94 33.12
C LEU A 57 -21.12 3.26 32.74
N GLN A 58 -21.67 4.40 33.17
CA GLN A 58 -21.05 5.71 32.93
C GLN A 58 -19.73 5.85 33.69
N HIS A 59 -19.66 5.34 34.92
CA HIS A 59 -18.45 5.32 35.72
C HIS A 59 -17.36 4.47 35.05
N GLN A 60 -17.70 3.27 34.57
CA GLN A 60 -16.79 2.41 33.81
C GLN A 60 -16.30 3.08 32.51
N ARG A 61 -17.21 3.71 31.74
CA ARG A 61 -16.86 4.49 30.54
C ARG A 61 -15.92 5.65 30.88
N TRP A 62 -16.17 6.36 31.98
CA TRP A 62 -15.32 7.43 32.47
C TRP A 62 -13.93 6.92 32.89
N LEU A 63 -13.86 5.82 33.65
CA LEU A 63 -12.62 5.18 34.05
C LEU A 63 -11.81 4.73 32.83
N ALA A 64 -12.45 4.11 31.85
CA ALA A 64 -11.80 3.70 30.59
C ALA A 64 -11.24 4.91 29.84
N ARG A 65 -12.00 6.01 29.71
CA ARG A 65 -11.50 7.26 29.11
C ARG A 65 -10.34 7.87 29.91
N LYS A 66 -10.41 7.86 31.23
CA LYS A 66 -9.33 8.38 32.10
C LYS A 66 -8.07 7.53 31.97
N PHE A 67 -8.20 6.21 31.98
CA PHE A 67 -7.11 5.27 31.75
C PHE A 67 -6.47 5.47 30.38
N LEU A 68 -7.28 5.57 29.31
CA LEU A 68 -6.79 5.88 27.96
C LEU A 68 -6.05 7.22 27.92
N ARG A 69 -6.55 8.27 28.58
CA ARG A 69 -5.83 9.56 28.70
C ARG A 69 -4.51 9.43 29.44
N CYS A 70 -4.47 8.71 30.56
CA CYS A 70 -3.23 8.50 31.33
C CYS A 70 -2.19 7.73 30.49
N ILE A 71 -2.62 6.68 29.78
CA ILE A 71 -1.77 5.95 28.85
C ILE A 71 -1.29 6.86 27.72
N GLN A 72 -2.19 7.62 27.10
CA GLN A 72 -1.83 8.59 26.06
C GLN A 72 -0.81 9.59 26.60
N GLN A 73 -1.04 10.23 27.75
CA GLN A 73 -0.09 11.16 28.36
C GLN A 73 1.26 10.50 28.63
N ARG A 74 1.31 9.26 29.14
CA ARG A 74 2.56 8.54 29.41
C ARG A 74 3.28 8.09 28.15
N ILE A 75 2.55 7.79 27.08
CA ILE A 75 3.12 7.47 25.77
C ILE A 75 3.63 8.76 25.11
N TRP A 76 2.87 9.85 25.19
CA TRP A 76 3.13 11.12 24.52
C TRP A 76 4.11 12.03 25.27
N SER A 77 4.34 11.79 26.57
CA SER A 77 5.45 12.41 27.30
C SER A 77 6.81 11.87 26.86
N ARG A 78 6.84 10.85 25.99
CA ARG A 78 8.08 10.33 25.43
C ARG A 78 8.58 11.27 24.34
N ARG A 79 9.90 11.46 24.32
CA ARG A 79 10.57 12.32 23.35
C ARG A 79 10.35 11.78 21.94
N VAL A 80 9.83 12.62 21.05
CA VAL A 80 9.71 12.31 19.61
C VAL A 80 11.12 12.05 19.09
N GLN A 81 11.34 10.86 18.56
CA GLN A 81 12.58 10.47 17.90
C GLN A 81 12.37 10.71 16.41
N CYS A 82 13.08 11.70 15.86
CA CYS A 82 13.01 12.14 14.46
C CYS A 82 11.77 12.99 14.16
N ASP A 83 11.93 14.31 14.33
CA ASP A 83 10.97 15.36 13.96
C ASP A 83 11.41 16.11 12.70
N VAL A 84 11.99 15.37 11.76
CA VAL A 84 12.64 15.95 10.58
C VAL A 84 12.13 15.21 9.34
N ASP A 85 11.77 15.97 8.31
CA ASP A 85 11.40 15.45 6.99
C ASP A 85 12.55 14.63 6.40
N LEU A 86 12.23 13.45 5.85
CA LEU A 86 13.21 12.49 5.34
C LEU A 86 13.97 13.01 4.11
N ILE A 87 13.38 13.94 3.37
CA ILE A 87 13.92 14.48 2.12
C ILE A 87 14.62 15.80 2.40
N GLU A 88 13.92 16.73 3.06
CA GLU A 88 14.37 18.12 3.18
C GLU A 88 15.25 18.35 4.41
N ASN A 89 15.31 17.40 5.34
CA ASN A 89 15.92 17.57 6.65
C ASN A 89 15.40 18.81 7.43
N THR A 90 14.16 19.24 7.15
CA THR A 90 13.48 20.36 7.81
C THR A 90 12.50 19.84 8.86
N PRO A 91 12.25 20.61 9.94
CA PRO A 91 11.22 20.24 10.90
C PRO A 91 9.84 20.10 10.25
N VAL A 92 9.15 18.98 10.51
CA VAL A 92 7.83 18.73 9.91
C VAL A 92 6.80 19.66 10.57
N PRO A 93 6.00 20.44 9.83
CA PRO A 93 4.99 21.30 10.43
C PRO A 93 3.82 20.49 11.00
N ASP A 94 3.24 20.94 12.13
CA ASP A 94 2.18 20.20 12.87
C ASP A 94 0.98 19.83 12.01
N ARG A 95 0.61 20.71 11.06
CA ARG A 95 -0.53 20.50 10.16
C ARG A 95 -0.33 19.32 9.20
N ASP A 96 0.92 19.01 8.85
CA ASP A 96 1.28 17.98 7.87
C ASP A 96 1.92 16.75 8.55
N ALA A 97 2.02 16.76 9.89
CA ALA A 97 2.66 15.72 10.67
C ALA A 97 1.74 14.51 10.88
N VAL A 98 2.29 13.32 10.61
CA VAL A 98 1.71 12.03 10.99
C VAL A 98 2.61 11.41 12.04
N LEU A 99 2.04 11.13 13.21
CA LEU A 99 2.73 10.49 14.32
C LEU A 99 2.57 8.98 14.21
N LEU A 100 3.68 8.26 14.15
CA LEU A 100 3.74 6.81 14.18
C LEU A 100 4.37 6.34 15.49
N THR A 101 3.58 5.64 16.30
CA THR A 101 4.08 5.05 17.55
C THR A 101 4.62 3.65 17.28
N ASP A 102 5.91 3.45 17.50
CA ASP A 102 6.54 2.13 17.44
C ASP A 102 6.52 1.45 18.81
N THR A 103 5.73 0.39 18.91
CA THR A 103 5.59 -0.39 20.15
C THR A 103 6.85 -1.17 20.48
N ARG A 104 7.61 -1.62 19.48
CA ARG A 104 8.84 -2.41 19.66
C ARG A 104 9.98 -1.53 20.16
N ASN A 105 10.24 -0.45 19.41
CA ASN A 105 11.31 0.49 19.74
C ASN A 105 10.91 1.52 20.82
N ARG A 106 9.64 1.48 21.26
CA ARG A 106 9.06 2.37 22.28
C ARG A 106 9.20 3.86 21.94
N ALA A 107 9.32 4.18 20.65
CA ALA A 107 9.58 5.50 20.11
C ALA A 107 8.35 6.06 19.38
N ILE A 108 8.26 7.39 19.30
CA ILE A 108 7.28 8.09 18.47
C ILE A 108 8.05 8.75 17.34
N TYR A 109 7.73 8.37 16.12
CA TYR A 109 8.28 8.96 14.91
C TYR A 109 7.30 9.98 14.35
N ARG A 110 7.83 11.08 13.81
CA ARG A 110 7.05 12.13 13.20
C ARG A 110 7.44 12.27 11.73
N PHE A 111 6.49 11.95 10.86
CA PHE A 111 6.70 11.97 9.43
C PHE A 111 5.86 13.04 8.77
N HIS A 112 6.39 13.60 7.68
CA HIS A 112 5.57 14.36 6.77
C HIS A 112 4.57 13.43 6.08
N ARG A 113 3.30 13.84 6.00
CA ARG A 113 2.20 13.03 5.44
C ARG A 113 2.46 12.53 4.01
N ARG A 114 3.17 13.31 3.19
CA ARG A 114 3.56 12.93 1.82
C ARG A 114 4.44 11.69 1.84
N ASP A 115 5.43 11.66 2.73
CA ASP A 115 6.47 10.64 2.70
C ASP A 115 5.94 9.32 3.23
N ILE A 116 5.14 9.38 4.29
CA ILE A 116 4.49 8.19 4.84
C ILE A 116 3.45 7.60 3.88
N PHE A 117 2.72 8.46 3.16
CA PHE A 117 1.80 8.03 2.11
C PHE A 117 2.54 7.40 0.93
N ASN A 118 3.59 8.04 0.44
CA ASN A 118 4.40 7.53 -0.67
C ASN A 118 5.10 6.21 -0.30
N ASN A 119 5.63 6.09 0.91
CA ASN A 119 6.23 4.85 1.40
C ASN A 119 5.19 3.74 1.49
N LEU A 120 4.02 4.00 2.09
CA LEU A 120 2.94 3.02 2.15
C LEU A 120 2.53 2.58 0.74
N LEU A 121 2.30 3.54 -0.16
CA LEU A 121 1.89 3.27 -1.53
C LEU A 121 2.95 2.44 -2.25
N SER A 122 4.23 2.81 -2.17
CA SER A 122 5.33 2.06 -2.79
C SER A 122 5.44 0.62 -2.30
N ASN A 123 5.11 0.35 -1.03
CA ASN A 123 5.10 -1.00 -0.48
C ASN A 123 3.91 -1.79 -1.02
N ILE A 124 2.69 -1.26 -0.95
CA ILE A 124 1.48 -1.98 -1.40
C ILE A 124 1.39 -2.10 -2.92
N THR A 125 2.09 -1.25 -3.68
CA THR A 125 2.14 -1.33 -5.15
C THR A 125 3.47 -1.86 -5.66
N ALA A 126 4.28 -2.47 -4.79
CA ALA A 126 5.53 -3.08 -5.20
C ALA A 126 5.28 -4.13 -6.30
N SER A 127 6.14 -4.12 -7.30
CA SER A 127 6.13 -5.10 -8.39
C SER A 127 7.55 -5.56 -8.65
N ASP A 128 7.66 -6.80 -9.10
CA ASP A 128 8.88 -7.34 -9.70
C ASP A 128 8.62 -7.40 -11.20
N GLU A 129 9.32 -6.58 -11.98
CA GLU A 129 8.98 -6.30 -13.37
C GLU A 129 7.51 -5.86 -13.54
N PHE A 130 6.72 -6.60 -14.34
CA PHE A 130 5.28 -6.39 -14.52
C PHE A 130 4.42 -7.32 -13.64
N LEU A 131 5.03 -8.09 -12.74
CA LEU A 131 4.33 -8.97 -11.79
C LEU A 131 4.13 -8.25 -10.45
N PRO A 132 2.88 -8.07 -9.99
CA PRO A 132 2.64 -7.41 -8.71
C PRO A 132 3.13 -8.30 -7.56
N THR A 133 3.93 -7.72 -6.66
CA THR A 133 4.46 -8.40 -5.47
C THR A 133 4.31 -7.47 -4.26
N PRO A 134 3.07 -7.15 -3.87
CA PRO A 134 2.81 -6.16 -2.84
C PRO A 134 3.49 -6.57 -1.53
N ARG A 135 4.11 -5.60 -0.86
CA ARG A 135 4.88 -5.80 0.37
C ARG A 135 4.14 -5.24 1.58
N THR A 136 4.43 -5.80 2.74
CA THR A 136 3.93 -5.25 4.00
C THR A 136 4.47 -3.82 4.18
N PRO A 137 3.62 -2.83 4.52
CA PRO A 137 4.09 -1.48 4.81
C PRO A 137 5.18 -1.47 5.87
N THR A 138 6.21 -0.66 5.66
CA THR A 138 7.36 -0.53 6.57
C THR A 138 7.40 0.85 7.21
N ASN A 139 8.09 0.96 8.33
CA ASN A 139 8.45 2.26 8.90
C ASN A 139 9.55 2.88 8.02
N PRO A 140 9.37 4.08 7.46
CA PRO A 140 10.35 4.72 6.57
C PRO A 140 11.73 4.92 7.22
N TRP A 141 11.80 5.08 8.55
CA TRP A 141 13.06 5.33 9.25
C TRP A 141 13.81 4.04 9.58
N THR A 142 13.11 3.01 10.04
CA THR A 142 13.72 1.77 10.53
C THR A 142 13.70 0.64 9.49
N ASN A 143 12.97 0.81 8.38
CA ASN A 143 12.65 -0.22 7.40
C ASN A 143 12.02 -1.50 8.00
N GLN A 144 11.56 -1.46 9.25
CA GLN A 144 10.89 -2.58 9.89
C GLN A 144 9.42 -2.65 9.45
N PRO A 145 8.86 -3.86 9.28
CA PRO A 145 7.46 -4.01 8.93
C PRO A 145 6.56 -3.46 10.03
N LEU A 146 5.55 -2.68 9.64
CA LEU A 146 4.53 -2.18 10.54
C LEU A 146 3.67 -3.34 11.04
N THR A 147 3.32 -3.29 12.32
CA THR A 147 2.29 -4.17 12.88
C THR A 147 0.92 -3.83 12.27
N LEU A 148 0.00 -4.78 12.24
CA LEU A 148 -1.35 -4.57 11.71
C LEU A 148 -2.05 -3.37 12.38
N ALA A 149 -1.93 -3.22 13.70
CA ALA A 149 -2.50 -2.10 14.44
C ALA A 149 -1.92 -0.75 14.02
N GLN A 150 -0.60 -0.68 13.77
CA GLN A 150 0.05 0.53 13.25
C GLN A 150 -0.43 0.84 11.84
N THR A 151 -0.54 -0.15 10.96
CA THR A 151 -1.05 0.01 9.60
C THR A 151 -2.48 0.53 9.60
N ILE A 152 -3.37 -0.05 10.42
CA ILE A 152 -4.76 0.41 10.57
C ILE A 152 -4.80 1.88 11.02
N ALA A 153 -4.08 2.21 12.09
CA ALA A 153 -4.07 3.56 12.65
C ALA A 153 -3.55 4.58 11.62
N LEU A 154 -2.50 4.21 10.88
CA LEU A 154 -1.93 5.04 9.83
C LEU A 154 -2.91 5.26 8.68
N CYS A 155 -3.51 4.19 8.14
CA CYS A 155 -4.46 4.28 7.05
C CYS A 155 -5.70 5.09 7.44
N GLN A 156 -6.25 4.89 8.64
CA GLN A 156 -7.38 5.67 9.16
C GLN A 156 -7.03 7.16 9.25
N ARG A 157 -5.83 7.50 9.72
CA ARG A 157 -5.36 8.88 9.80
C ARG A 157 -5.22 9.52 8.42
N LEU A 158 -4.67 8.79 7.45
CA LEU A 158 -4.53 9.25 6.07
C LEU A 158 -5.90 9.43 5.40
N THR A 159 -6.83 8.48 5.56
CA THR A 159 -8.20 8.58 5.06
C THR A 159 -8.92 9.79 5.64
N ALA A 160 -8.76 10.05 6.94
CA ALA A 160 -9.32 11.23 7.58
C ALA A 160 -8.72 12.54 7.05
N ASP A 161 -7.40 12.58 6.73
CA ASP A 161 -6.77 13.76 6.09
C ASP A 161 -7.32 14.01 4.68
N TYR A 162 -7.49 12.96 3.86
CA TYR A 162 -8.12 13.08 2.54
C TYR A 162 -9.56 13.61 2.66
N ALA A 163 -10.35 13.05 3.58
CA ALA A 163 -11.72 13.49 3.83
C ALA A 163 -11.79 14.94 4.31
N ALA A 164 -10.93 15.36 5.23
CA ALA A 164 -10.86 16.73 5.73
C ALA A 164 -10.52 17.75 4.63
N ARG A 165 -9.85 17.32 3.56
CA ARG A 165 -9.51 18.14 2.39
C ARG A 165 -10.55 18.07 1.28
N GLY A 166 -11.62 17.31 1.45
CA GLY A 166 -12.63 17.08 0.41
C GLY A 166 -12.08 16.31 -0.79
N ALA A 167 -11.02 15.52 -0.61
CA ALA A 167 -10.40 14.71 -1.65
C ALA A 167 -10.67 13.22 -1.41
N CYS A 168 -10.79 12.45 -2.49
CA CYS A 168 -10.86 11.00 -2.39
C CYS A 168 -9.46 10.40 -2.32
N PRO A 169 -9.22 9.37 -1.51
CA PRO A 169 -7.97 8.63 -1.54
C PRO A 169 -7.75 7.94 -2.90
N PRO A 170 -6.49 7.70 -3.31
CA PRO A 170 -6.19 6.94 -4.52
C PRO A 170 -6.78 5.53 -4.49
N VAL A 171 -7.21 5.02 -5.65
CA VAL A 171 -7.95 3.75 -5.78
C VAL A 171 -7.18 2.56 -5.18
N LEU A 172 -5.88 2.44 -5.46
CA LEU A 172 -5.02 1.38 -4.89
C LEU A 172 -4.98 1.42 -3.36
N PHE A 173 -4.93 2.62 -2.78
CA PHE A 173 -4.96 2.80 -1.33
C PHE A 173 -6.33 2.44 -0.74
N ALA A 174 -7.42 2.88 -1.39
CA ALA A 174 -8.78 2.55 -0.97
C ALA A 174 -9.04 1.04 -1.05
N ALA A 175 -8.58 0.38 -2.11
CA ALA A 175 -8.66 -1.08 -2.28
C ALA A 175 -7.87 -1.82 -1.19
N PHE A 176 -6.66 -1.36 -0.85
CA PHE A 176 -5.90 -1.92 0.27
C PHE A 176 -6.62 -1.81 1.61
N CYS A 177 -7.27 -0.66 1.88
CA CYS A 177 -8.10 -0.48 3.07
C CYS A 177 -9.33 -1.40 3.06
N ALA A 178 -9.98 -1.57 1.90
CA ALA A 178 -11.14 -2.45 1.73
C ALA A 178 -10.79 -3.93 1.95
N SER A 179 -9.59 -4.36 1.55
CA SER A 179 -9.06 -5.70 1.81
C SER A 179 -8.58 -5.92 3.25
N GLY A 180 -8.97 -5.05 4.19
CA GLY A 180 -8.69 -5.21 5.62
C GLY A 180 -7.21 -5.06 5.98
N TYR A 181 -6.46 -4.25 5.22
CA TYR A 181 -5.04 -3.96 5.47
C TYR A 181 -4.11 -5.19 5.43
N ASN A 182 -4.57 -6.29 4.81
CA ASN A 182 -3.81 -7.52 4.65
C ASN A 182 -3.29 -7.62 3.22
N THR A 183 -1.97 -7.64 3.07
CA THR A 183 -1.31 -7.64 1.75
C THR A 183 -1.65 -8.87 0.89
N ARG A 184 -1.74 -10.07 1.49
CA ARG A 184 -2.11 -11.29 0.76
C ARG A 184 -3.54 -11.24 0.26
N ARG A 185 -4.44 -10.77 1.12
CA ARG A 185 -5.85 -10.59 0.76
C ARG A 185 -6.00 -9.55 -0.35
N TYR A 186 -5.31 -8.42 -0.20
CA TYR A 186 -5.28 -7.35 -1.18
C TYR A 186 -4.80 -7.82 -2.56
N GLU A 187 -3.71 -8.60 -2.59
CA GLU A 187 -3.20 -9.24 -3.81
C GLU A 187 -4.23 -10.17 -4.46
N SER A 188 -4.88 -11.02 -3.65
CA SER A 188 -5.87 -11.99 -4.16
C SER A 188 -7.18 -11.36 -4.63
N GLU A 189 -7.63 -10.27 -3.99
CA GLU A 189 -8.89 -9.60 -4.31
C GLU A 189 -8.74 -8.58 -5.46
N ASN A 190 -7.53 -8.02 -5.65
CA ASN A 190 -7.29 -6.95 -6.62
C ASN A 190 -6.15 -7.24 -7.61
N PRO A 191 -6.03 -8.46 -8.20
CA PRO A 191 -4.90 -8.81 -9.05
C PRO A 191 -4.84 -7.93 -10.30
N SER A 192 -5.98 -7.68 -10.97
CA SER A 192 -6.03 -6.87 -12.20
C SER A 192 -5.61 -5.42 -11.96
N LEU A 193 -6.04 -4.82 -10.84
CA LEU A 193 -5.71 -3.44 -10.49
C LEU A 193 -4.20 -3.30 -10.22
N LEU A 194 -3.63 -4.29 -9.53
CA LEU A 194 -2.19 -4.35 -9.23
C LEU A 194 -1.36 -4.59 -10.50
N SER A 195 -1.75 -5.54 -11.35
CA SER A 195 -1.10 -5.80 -12.64
C SER A 195 -1.16 -4.57 -13.54
N GLN A 196 -2.28 -3.85 -13.58
CA GLN A 196 -2.39 -2.61 -14.33
C GLN A 196 -1.36 -1.58 -13.85
N HIS A 197 -1.24 -1.38 -12.54
CA HIS A 197 -0.24 -0.47 -11.97
C HIS A 197 1.20 -0.94 -12.26
N ALA A 198 1.48 -2.24 -12.14
CA ALA A 198 2.78 -2.83 -12.40
C ALA A 198 3.21 -2.61 -13.87
N ILE A 199 2.34 -2.91 -14.83
CA ILE A 199 2.59 -2.69 -16.28
C ILE A 199 2.81 -1.19 -16.56
N GLN A 200 1.98 -0.32 -15.99
CA GLN A 200 2.13 1.13 -16.16
C GLN A 200 3.46 1.67 -15.61
N SER A 201 3.93 1.12 -14.49
CA SER A 201 5.19 1.50 -13.86
C SER A 201 6.39 0.94 -14.61
N TYR A 202 6.30 -0.31 -15.07
CA TYR A 202 7.37 -1.01 -15.78
C TYR A 202 7.72 -0.36 -17.12
N PHE A 203 6.72 0.08 -17.89
CA PHE A 203 6.92 0.78 -19.17
C PHE A 203 6.96 2.31 -19.03
N ARG A 204 7.26 2.84 -17.83
CA ARG A 204 7.37 4.28 -17.63
C ARG A 204 8.56 4.89 -18.36
N ASP A 205 9.70 4.20 -18.31
CA ASP A 205 10.98 4.60 -18.92
C ASP A 205 11.71 3.35 -19.45
N ILE A 206 12.69 3.53 -20.34
CA ILE A 206 13.57 2.44 -20.79
C ILE A 206 14.82 2.41 -19.90
N HIS A 207 15.01 1.33 -19.15
CA HIS A 207 16.20 1.03 -18.36
C HIS A 207 16.82 -0.30 -18.80
N ASP A 208 18.00 -0.65 -18.29
CA ASP A 208 18.70 -1.85 -18.75
C ASP A 208 17.92 -3.14 -18.46
N ASP A 209 17.20 -3.21 -17.34
CA ASP A 209 16.44 -4.41 -16.94
C ASP A 209 15.16 -4.64 -17.76
N ASN A 210 14.50 -3.58 -18.26
CA ASN A 210 13.28 -3.73 -19.06
C ASN A 210 13.52 -3.67 -20.58
N ARG A 211 14.72 -3.32 -21.03
CA ARG A 211 14.99 -3.06 -22.44
C ARG A 211 14.74 -4.30 -23.32
N GLU A 212 15.10 -5.48 -22.82
CA GLU A 212 14.90 -6.73 -23.55
C GLU A 212 13.41 -7.02 -23.74
N THR A 213 12.65 -7.07 -22.64
CA THR A 213 11.19 -7.22 -22.64
C THR A 213 10.49 -6.19 -23.51
N PHE A 214 10.93 -4.92 -23.46
CA PHE A 214 10.43 -3.88 -24.33
C PHE A 214 10.67 -4.20 -25.81
N CYS A 215 11.90 -4.59 -26.19
CA CYS A 215 12.22 -4.95 -27.57
C CYS A 215 11.43 -6.19 -28.04
N GLU A 216 11.25 -7.20 -27.18
CA GLU A 216 10.43 -8.38 -27.49
C GLU A 216 8.98 -8.00 -27.72
N THR A 217 8.42 -7.12 -26.88
CA THR A 217 7.06 -6.59 -27.06
C THR A 217 6.92 -5.86 -28.40
N LEU A 218 7.93 -5.07 -28.80
CA LEU A 218 7.96 -4.42 -30.11
C LEU A 218 8.01 -5.45 -31.25
N PHE A 219 8.85 -6.48 -31.14
CA PHE A 219 8.96 -7.52 -32.15
C PHE A 219 7.65 -8.26 -32.35
N GLN A 220 6.98 -8.62 -31.25
CA GLN A 220 5.67 -9.26 -31.30
C GLN A 220 4.66 -8.38 -32.03
N MET A 221 4.51 -7.10 -31.61
CA MET A 221 3.58 -6.17 -32.24
C MET A 221 3.86 -5.96 -33.74
N LEU A 222 5.13 -5.85 -34.12
CA LEU A 222 5.52 -5.62 -35.52
C LEU A 222 5.35 -6.88 -36.38
N ALA A 223 5.63 -8.06 -35.83
CA ALA A 223 5.41 -9.33 -36.50
C ALA A 223 3.91 -9.57 -36.75
N ASP A 224 3.09 -9.39 -35.73
CA ASP A 224 1.63 -9.54 -35.84
C ASP A 224 1.02 -8.50 -36.79
N ALA A 225 1.59 -7.29 -36.83
CA ALA A 225 1.18 -6.26 -37.77
C ALA A 225 1.60 -6.52 -39.23
N GLY A 226 2.44 -7.53 -39.50
CA GLY A 226 2.96 -7.85 -40.82
C GLY A 226 3.97 -6.83 -41.36
N VAL A 227 4.69 -6.15 -40.46
CA VAL A 227 5.70 -5.13 -40.82
C VAL A 227 7.06 -5.78 -41.03
N ASN A 228 7.77 -5.40 -42.09
CA ASN A 228 9.17 -5.79 -42.26
C ASN A 228 10.06 -4.88 -41.40
N TYR A 229 10.76 -5.45 -40.42
CA TYR A 229 11.63 -4.70 -39.50
C TYR A 229 13.01 -5.36 -39.32
N SER A 230 14.01 -4.57 -38.94
CA SER A 230 15.35 -5.05 -38.55
C SER A 230 15.45 -5.13 -37.03
N MET A 231 15.57 -6.35 -36.48
CA MET A 231 15.75 -6.57 -35.04
C MET A 231 16.97 -5.82 -34.49
N THR A 232 18.06 -5.80 -35.26
CA THR A 232 19.31 -5.10 -34.91
C THR A 232 19.10 -3.59 -34.87
N ALA A 233 18.33 -3.03 -35.81
CA ALA A 233 18.05 -1.60 -35.84
C ALA A 233 17.21 -1.16 -34.64
N ILE A 234 16.17 -1.93 -34.28
CA ILE A 234 15.33 -1.65 -33.11
C ILE A 234 16.13 -1.76 -31.81
N ARG A 235 16.93 -2.81 -31.62
CA ARG A 235 17.80 -2.96 -30.44
C ARG A 235 18.83 -1.84 -30.31
N ARG A 236 19.32 -1.31 -31.44
CA ARG A 236 20.22 -0.16 -31.43
C ARG A 236 19.47 1.13 -31.12
N TRP A 237 18.29 1.31 -31.72
CA TRP A 237 17.43 2.46 -31.48
C TRP A 237 17.02 2.55 -30.00
N SER A 238 16.62 1.44 -29.36
CA SER A 238 16.25 1.41 -27.95
C SER A 238 17.39 1.70 -26.96
N ARG A 239 18.65 1.70 -27.45
CA ARG A 239 19.84 2.10 -26.68
C ARG A 239 20.24 3.56 -26.90
N GLN A 240 19.54 4.29 -27.77
CA GLN A 240 19.85 5.69 -28.03
C GLN A 240 19.51 6.54 -26.80
N SER A 241 20.44 7.38 -26.40
CA SER A 241 20.26 8.38 -25.35
C SER A 241 20.62 9.75 -25.93
N PRO A 242 19.83 10.81 -25.68
CA PRO A 242 18.63 10.86 -24.82
C PRO A 242 17.38 10.21 -25.44
N LEU A 243 16.41 9.85 -24.59
CA LEU A 243 15.11 9.34 -25.04
C LEU A 243 14.36 10.41 -25.85
N THR A 244 14.05 10.08 -27.10
CA THR A 244 13.30 10.95 -28.01
C THR A 244 11.78 10.83 -27.77
N PRO A 245 10.94 11.77 -28.24
CA PRO A 245 9.49 11.64 -28.18
C PRO A 245 8.96 10.32 -28.77
N ALA A 246 9.59 9.82 -29.84
CA ALA A 246 9.24 8.53 -30.43
C ALA A 246 9.45 7.36 -29.44
N HIS A 247 10.49 7.40 -28.59
CA HIS A 247 10.66 6.38 -27.54
C HIS A 247 9.49 6.36 -26.56
N ARG A 248 9.00 7.54 -26.17
CA ARG A 248 7.85 7.67 -25.26
C ARG A 248 6.56 7.17 -25.90
N GLU A 249 6.36 7.41 -27.19
CA GLU A 249 5.19 6.89 -27.92
C GLU A 249 5.23 5.36 -28.02
N TRP A 250 6.40 4.77 -28.29
CA TRP A 250 6.58 3.32 -28.30
C TRP A 250 6.46 2.68 -26.92
N LEU A 251 6.97 3.33 -25.86
CA LEU A 251 6.73 2.90 -24.47
C LEU A 251 5.24 2.89 -24.14
N ALA A 252 4.51 3.96 -24.51
CA ALA A 252 3.07 4.01 -24.33
C ALA A 252 2.35 2.92 -25.15
N MET A 253 2.77 2.70 -26.40
CA MET A 253 2.23 1.63 -27.26
C MET A 253 2.46 0.23 -26.65
N ALA A 254 3.68 -0.06 -26.21
CA ALA A 254 4.04 -1.34 -25.59
C ALA A 254 3.29 -1.57 -24.26
N ARG A 255 3.17 -0.53 -23.43
CA ARG A 255 2.36 -0.54 -22.21
C ARG A 255 0.90 -0.87 -22.50
N ASP A 256 0.30 -0.12 -23.42
CA ASP A 256 -1.12 -0.25 -23.78
C ASP A 256 -1.39 -1.63 -24.38
N TYR A 257 -0.49 -2.12 -25.23
CA TYR A 257 -0.56 -3.46 -25.83
C TYR A 257 -0.47 -4.55 -24.77
N THR A 258 0.47 -4.42 -23.82
CA THR A 258 0.61 -5.35 -22.70
C THR A 258 -0.64 -5.38 -21.83
N LEU A 259 -1.30 -4.23 -21.59
CA LEU A 259 -2.57 -4.16 -20.87
C LEU A 259 -3.70 -4.85 -21.64
N TRP A 260 -3.76 -4.68 -22.96
CA TRP A 260 -4.76 -5.33 -23.81
C TRP A 260 -4.58 -6.85 -23.85
N VAL A 261 -3.36 -7.33 -24.09
CA VAL A 261 -3.08 -8.76 -24.22
C VAL A 261 -3.27 -9.50 -22.89
N ASN A 262 -2.78 -8.94 -21.77
CA ASN A 262 -2.79 -9.65 -20.48
C ASN A 262 -4.06 -9.43 -19.66
N LEU A 263 -4.69 -8.25 -19.77
CA LEU A 263 -5.83 -7.88 -18.91
C LEU A 263 -7.12 -7.62 -19.72
N HIS A 264 -7.07 -7.72 -21.05
CA HIS A 264 -8.19 -7.41 -21.95
C HIS A 264 -8.80 -6.01 -21.72
N LEU A 265 -7.99 -5.08 -21.22
CA LEU A 265 -8.38 -3.69 -21.01
C LEU A 265 -8.23 -2.91 -22.31
N GLN A 266 -9.21 -2.08 -22.67
CA GLN A 266 -9.13 -1.15 -23.80
C GLN A 266 -8.55 0.21 -23.35
N PRO A 267 -7.21 0.41 -23.34
CA PRO A 267 -6.62 1.67 -22.89
C PRO A 267 -6.88 2.81 -23.88
N ARG A 268 -7.14 2.49 -25.15
CA ARG A 268 -7.35 3.46 -26.23
C ARG A 268 -8.72 3.31 -26.83
N ARG A 269 -9.35 4.45 -27.14
CA ARG A 269 -10.70 4.52 -27.71
C ARG A 269 -10.80 3.87 -29.10
N SER A 270 -9.71 3.89 -29.86
CA SER A 270 -9.62 3.32 -31.20
C SER A 270 -9.46 1.80 -31.21
N TRP A 271 -9.09 1.17 -30.08
CA TRP A 271 -8.80 -0.26 -30.00
C TRP A 271 -10.08 -1.06 -29.76
N HIS A 272 -10.85 -1.24 -30.83
CA HIS A 272 -12.06 -2.06 -30.82
C HIS A 272 -11.79 -3.51 -31.27
N ASP A 273 -10.72 -3.73 -32.04
CA ASP A 273 -10.26 -5.03 -32.51
C ASP A 273 -8.72 -5.03 -32.69
N GLU A 274 -8.15 -6.20 -32.99
CA GLU A 274 -6.71 -6.35 -33.25
C GLU A 274 -6.27 -5.57 -34.50
N SER A 275 -7.14 -5.46 -35.51
CA SER A 275 -6.82 -4.78 -36.76
C SER A 275 -6.53 -3.29 -36.56
N ALA A 276 -7.29 -2.61 -35.69
CA ALA A 276 -7.07 -1.23 -35.31
C ALA A 276 -5.74 -1.03 -34.56
N ILE A 277 -5.39 -1.96 -33.67
CA ILE A 277 -4.11 -1.94 -32.94
C ILE A 277 -2.95 -2.02 -33.95
N TYR A 278 -2.98 -3.00 -34.85
CA TYR A 278 -1.92 -3.20 -35.83
C TYR A 278 -1.86 -2.08 -36.88
N CYS A 279 -2.97 -1.41 -37.18
CA CYS A 279 -2.97 -0.19 -37.99
C CYS A 279 -2.17 0.94 -37.31
N GLU A 280 -2.40 1.20 -36.03
CA GLU A 280 -1.64 2.20 -35.27
C GLU A 280 -0.16 1.83 -35.14
N VAL A 281 0.16 0.54 -34.93
CA VAL A 281 1.55 0.05 -34.89
C VAL A 281 2.28 0.32 -36.21
N ARG A 282 1.64 0.04 -37.37
CA ARG A 282 2.21 0.35 -38.70
C ARG A 282 2.47 1.83 -38.87
N GLN A 283 1.47 2.68 -38.57
CA GLN A 283 1.60 4.13 -38.67
C GLN A 283 2.72 4.66 -37.77
N LEU A 284 2.83 4.14 -36.54
CA LEU A 284 3.90 4.49 -35.61
C LEU A 284 5.27 4.05 -36.13
N TYR A 285 5.38 2.86 -36.72
CA TYR A 285 6.62 2.40 -37.32
C TYR A 285 7.05 3.24 -38.54
N GLU A 286 6.11 3.57 -39.43
CA GLU A 286 6.39 4.37 -40.64
C GLU A 286 6.93 5.76 -40.32
N ARG A 287 6.42 6.40 -39.26
CA ARG A 287 6.90 7.72 -38.81
C ARG A 287 8.15 7.67 -37.93
N THR A 288 8.51 6.50 -37.40
CA THR A 288 9.70 6.38 -36.54
C THR A 288 10.94 6.13 -37.40
N PRO A 289 12.03 6.90 -37.23
CA PRO A 289 13.29 6.67 -37.93
C PRO A 289 14.06 5.46 -37.34
N MET A 290 13.40 4.30 -37.25
CA MET A 290 13.97 3.01 -36.87
C MET A 290 14.65 2.31 -38.06
N ARG A 291 14.42 2.82 -39.28
CA ARG A 291 15.03 2.26 -40.49
C ARG A 291 16.53 2.34 -40.37
N GLU A 292 17.21 1.29 -40.83
CA GLU A 292 18.65 1.28 -41.01
C GLU A 292 19.03 2.51 -41.83
N SER A 293 19.42 3.59 -41.16
CA SER A 293 20.08 4.71 -41.80
C SER A 293 21.42 4.17 -42.25
N ASP A 294 21.45 3.58 -43.45
CA ASP A 294 22.62 3.03 -44.13
C ASP A 294 23.77 2.71 -43.17
N THR A 295 23.68 1.54 -42.54
CA THR A 295 24.77 0.89 -41.80
C THR A 295 25.91 0.45 -42.71
N ALA A 296 26.00 0.99 -43.93
CA ALA A 296 27.30 1.38 -44.39
C ALA A 296 27.83 2.47 -43.44
N GLY A 297 28.38 2.05 -42.28
CA GLY A 297 29.12 2.96 -41.41
C GLY A 297 30.18 3.72 -42.21
N PRO A 298 30.78 4.80 -41.70
CA PRO A 298 31.73 5.62 -42.47
C PRO A 298 32.78 4.77 -43.20
N ARG A 299 33.19 3.63 -42.62
CA ARG A 299 34.03 2.60 -43.24
C ARG A 299 33.42 1.90 -44.46
N LEU A 300 32.20 1.40 -44.38
CA LEU A 300 31.53 0.73 -45.51
C LEU A 300 31.11 1.73 -46.59
N ARG A 301 30.78 2.98 -46.22
CA ARG A 301 30.64 4.08 -47.18
C ARG A 301 31.98 4.38 -47.85
N ALA A 302 33.07 4.51 -47.08
CA ALA A 302 34.41 4.71 -47.62
C ALA A 302 34.84 3.57 -48.58
N LEU A 303 34.53 2.31 -48.24
CA LEU A 303 34.81 1.13 -49.07
C LEU A 303 33.90 1.01 -50.31
N ARG A 304 32.68 1.56 -50.27
CA ARG A 304 31.76 1.62 -51.41
C ARG A 304 31.99 2.85 -52.30
N THR A 305 32.72 3.86 -51.82
CA THR A 305 33.23 4.93 -52.69
C THR A 305 34.20 4.28 -53.67
N PRO A 306 33.91 4.25 -54.99
CA PRO A 306 34.87 3.72 -55.96
C PRO A 306 36.17 4.50 -55.78
N ALA A 307 37.29 3.77 -55.61
CA ALA A 307 38.60 4.38 -55.50
C ALA A 307 38.79 5.31 -56.71
N MET A 308 38.93 6.61 -56.45
CA MET A 308 39.31 7.57 -57.48
C MET A 308 40.62 7.06 -58.10
N PRO A 309 40.69 6.85 -59.43
CA PRO A 309 41.87 6.30 -60.07
C PRO A 309 43.06 7.23 -59.82
N GLY A 310 44.04 6.76 -59.03
CA GLY A 310 45.29 7.48 -58.78
C GLY A 310 45.77 7.60 -57.33
N MET A 311 45.04 7.12 -56.32
CA MET A 311 45.54 7.17 -54.93
C MET A 311 46.35 5.91 -54.53
N PRO A 312 47.55 6.06 -53.95
CA PRO A 312 48.38 4.94 -53.49
C PRO A 312 47.80 4.27 -52.22
N PRO A 313 48.03 2.96 -52.04
CA PRO A 313 47.45 2.19 -50.94
C PRO A 313 48.03 2.61 -49.59
N VAL A 314 47.16 3.06 -48.68
CA VAL A 314 47.51 3.38 -47.28
C VAL A 314 47.55 2.08 -46.47
N LEU A 315 48.75 1.69 -46.05
CA LEU A 315 48.99 0.58 -45.12
C LEU A 315 48.39 0.89 -43.74
N MET A 316 47.26 0.25 -43.39
CA MET A 316 46.71 0.31 -42.03
C MET A 316 47.56 -0.56 -41.09
N ARG A 317 48.19 0.10 -40.11
CA ARG A 317 48.99 -0.50 -39.03
C ARG A 317 48.05 -1.08 -37.96
N ALA A 318 48.27 -2.34 -37.56
CA ALA A 318 47.48 -3.02 -36.54
C ALA A 318 47.62 -2.36 -35.15
N PRO A 319 46.55 -2.29 -34.33
CA PRO A 319 46.63 -1.77 -32.97
C PRO A 319 47.28 -2.77 -32.02
N ALA A 320 48.07 -2.24 -31.09
CA ALA A 320 48.80 -3.00 -30.07
C ALA A 320 47.88 -3.62 -29.01
N VAL A 321 48.22 -4.84 -28.61
CA VAL A 321 47.59 -5.64 -27.54
C VAL A 321 47.90 -5.00 -26.17
N MET A 322 46.88 -4.70 -25.38
CA MET A 322 47.01 -4.21 -24.00
C MET A 322 46.61 -5.30 -22.99
N GLY A 323 47.57 -5.62 -22.10
CA GLY A 323 47.43 -5.72 -20.64
C GLY A 323 46.46 -6.74 -20.02
N GLU A 324 47.01 -7.63 -19.18
CA GLU A 324 46.29 -8.58 -18.32
C GLU A 324 45.44 -7.90 -17.22
N PRO A 325 44.32 -8.53 -16.79
CA PRO A 325 43.45 -8.02 -15.74
C PRO A 325 43.99 -8.29 -14.32
N VAL A 326 43.94 -7.26 -13.47
CA VAL A 326 44.22 -7.32 -12.04
C VAL A 326 43.02 -7.91 -11.29
N VAL A 327 43.26 -8.98 -10.52
CA VAL A 327 42.27 -9.64 -9.65
C VAL A 327 42.26 -8.95 -8.28
N ILE A 328 41.10 -8.45 -7.85
CA ILE A 328 40.88 -7.92 -6.49
C ILE A 328 40.17 -9.01 -5.66
N PRO A 329 40.69 -9.40 -4.48
CA PRO A 329 40.04 -10.41 -3.66
C PRO A 329 38.83 -9.84 -2.91
N PHE A 330 37.71 -10.54 -3.02
CA PHE A 330 36.45 -10.27 -2.33
C PHE A 330 36.52 -10.79 -0.89
N ARG A 331 36.13 -9.96 0.10
CA ARG A 331 36.06 -10.31 1.53
C ARG A 331 34.60 -10.30 1.97
N PRO A 332 34.03 -11.41 2.46
CA PRO A 332 32.65 -11.41 2.93
C PRO A 332 32.52 -10.74 4.31
N PRO A 333 31.40 -10.05 4.61
CA PRO A 333 31.14 -9.51 5.94
C PRO A 333 30.77 -10.63 6.93
N ALA A 334 31.26 -10.48 8.15
CA ALA A 334 31.01 -11.37 9.28
C ALA A 334 29.53 -11.36 9.68
N ALA A 335 28.95 -12.56 9.76
CA ALA A 335 27.63 -12.78 10.35
C ALA A 335 27.67 -12.44 11.85
N SER A 336 26.88 -11.47 12.26
CA SER A 336 26.74 -11.07 13.65
C SER A 336 25.64 -11.90 14.31
N ALA A 337 26.06 -12.64 15.34
CA ALA A 337 25.21 -13.41 16.25
C ALA A 337 24.42 -12.47 17.17
N LEU A 338 23.10 -12.42 17.00
CA LEU A 338 22.16 -11.93 18.00
C LEU A 338 20.85 -12.71 17.89
N SER A 339 20.88 -13.94 18.40
CA SER A 339 19.69 -14.78 18.57
C SER A 339 19.80 -15.59 19.85
N LEU A 340 19.90 -14.89 20.98
CA LEU A 340 19.65 -15.43 22.32
C LEU A 340 19.10 -14.29 23.18
N LEU A 341 18.12 -14.61 24.04
CA LEU A 341 17.34 -13.74 24.93
C LEU A 341 16.03 -13.23 24.35
N PHE A 342 14.98 -14.07 24.35
CA PHE A 342 13.65 -13.69 24.91
C PHE A 342 12.84 -14.98 25.16
N PRO A 343 12.22 -15.14 26.35
CA PRO A 343 11.30 -16.25 26.59
C PRO A 343 9.98 -16.00 25.85
N ALA A 344 9.45 -17.05 25.22
CA ALA A 344 8.18 -17.04 24.53
C ALA A 344 7.03 -16.72 25.50
N LEU A 345 6.23 -15.71 25.17
CA LEU A 345 4.91 -15.51 25.78
C LEU A 345 3.94 -16.53 25.17
N PRO A 346 3.06 -17.17 25.97
CA PRO A 346 2.03 -18.04 25.41
C PRO A 346 1.06 -17.19 24.57
N MET A 347 0.89 -17.59 23.30
CA MET A 347 -0.21 -17.06 22.48
C MET A 347 -1.54 -17.53 23.07
N ILE A 348 -2.37 -16.57 23.47
CA ILE A 348 -3.74 -16.83 23.85
C ILE A 348 -4.56 -16.95 22.56
N ASP A 349 -5.06 -18.14 22.31
CA ASP A 349 -5.98 -18.43 21.22
C ASP A 349 -7.37 -17.88 21.58
N ILE A 350 -7.85 -16.93 20.78
CA ILE A 350 -9.17 -16.29 20.95
C ILE A 350 -10.20 -16.94 20.02
N SER A 351 -9.85 -18.05 19.36
CA SER A 351 -10.77 -18.79 18.50
C SER A 351 -11.73 -19.66 19.32
N GLY A 352 -12.81 -19.04 19.81
CA GLY A 352 -14.17 -19.57 19.89
C GLY A 352 -14.45 -21.03 20.30
N GLY A 353 -13.61 -21.68 21.11
CA GLY A 353 -13.82 -23.06 21.55
C GLY A 353 -14.44 -23.14 22.95
N ASN A 354 -15.77 -23.16 23.06
CA ASN A 354 -16.66 -23.64 24.15
C ASN A 354 -16.29 -23.52 25.65
N GLY A 355 -15.27 -22.75 26.02
CA GLY A 355 -15.01 -22.30 27.38
C GLY A 355 -15.13 -20.78 27.41
N ALA A 356 -16.33 -20.27 27.65
CA ALA A 356 -16.52 -18.83 27.84
C ALA A 356 -15.81 -18.43 29.13
N MET A 357 -14.60 -17.89 28.98
CA MET A 357 -13.84 -17.30 30.07
C MET A 357 -14.70 -16.22 30.72
N SER A 358 -14.91 -16.32 32.03
CA SER A 358 -15.75 -15.35 32.74
C SER A 358 -15.13 -13.95 32.64
N SER A 359 -15.97 -12.89 32.71
CA SER A 359 -15.46 -11.51 32.69
C SER A 359 -14.41 -11.26 33.78
N ASP A 360 -14.55 -11.96 34.91
CA ASP A 360 -13.65 -11.84 36.06
C ASP A 360 -12.31 -12.53 35.81
N GLU A 361 -12.28 -13.65 35.09
CA GLU A 361 -11.04 -14.29 34.63
C GLU A 361 -10.33 -13.44 33.57
N ALA A 362 -11.06 -12.77 32.68
CA ALA A 362 -10.50 -11.82 31.71
C ALA A 362 -9.86 -10.62 32.40
N ILE A 363 -10.53 -10.04 33.39
CA ILE A 363 -10.01 -8.94 34.19
C ILE A 363 -8.79 -9.38 35.01
N ALA A 364 -8.82 -10.59 35.60
CA ALA A 364 -7.70 -11.14 36.36
C ALA A 364 -6.46 -11.43 35.50
N LEU A 365 -6.64 -11.93 34.27
CA LEU A 365 -5.55 -12.14 33.30
C LEU A 365 -4.94 -10.83 32.83
N ILE A 366 -5.76 -9.81 32.58
CA ILE A 366 -5.29 -8.45 32.26
C ILE A 366 -4.51 -7.87 33.45
N HIS A 367 -5.00 -8.05 34.68
CA HIS A 367 -4.28 -7.63 35.89
C HIS A 367 -2.94 -8.37 36.05
N GLN A 368 -2.90 -9.70 35.88
CA GLN A 368 -1.67 -10.49 35.99
C GLN A 368 -0.63 -10.12 34.93
N ALA A 369 -1.06 -9.85 33.70
CA ALA A 369 -0.17 -9.42 32.61
C ALA A 369 0.40 -8.01 32.85
N LEU A 370 -0.35 -7.13 33.54
CA LEU A 370 0.05 -5.74 33.79
C LEU A 370 0.94 -5.55 35.02
N PHE A 371 0.88 -6.44 36.01
CA PHE A 371 1.62 -6.31 37.29
C PHE A 371 2.77 -7.30 37.48
N ARG A 372 3.08 -8.13 36.47
CA ARG A 372 4.33 -8.93 36.41
C ARG A 372 5.40 -8.35 35.47
N MET A 373 5.18 -7.16 34.91
CA MET A 373 6.19 -6.32 34.26
C MET A 373 6.63 -5.20 35.19
#